data_AF-A0A0R0ELX6-F1
#
_entry.id   AF-A0A0R0ELX6-F1
#
_cell.length_a   1.000
_cell.length_b   1.000
_cell.length_c   1.000
_cell.angle_alpha   90.00
_cell.angle_beta   90.00
_cell.angle_gamma   90.00
#
_symmetry.space_group_name_H-M   'P 1'
#
loop_
_entity.id
_entity.type
_entity.pdbx_description
1 polymer ?
#
loop_
_entity_poly.entity_id
_entity_poly.type
_entity_poly.pdbx_seq_one_letter_code
_entity_poly.pdbx_strand_id
1 'polypeptide(L)'
;MYSKLILDYKNQNQLLTVGPNMWCWISNVYPNTHSILLFHELLIFRLEWKGDAGHLNINETYYNLIQCHWHTPSEHTLNGTKFDLELHAVHKSSKGEFAVIGILYKIGSPDPFFSKLLNDIKSSVDKDIDVGVINPREIKFKSRPYYRYVGSLTTPPCTEGVVWTIVKKVRTVSSEQLSALKGAVHHGYEENARPTQELGGRQVWLYGPMENEKPT
;
A
#
# COMPACT_ATOMS: atom_id res chain seq x y z
N MET A 1 -22.97 -2.49 10.86
CA MET A 1 -22.74 -3.75 10.11
C MET A 1 -21.47 -3.56 9.27
N TYR A 2 -20.33 -3.31 9.92
CA TYR A 2 -19.09 -2.87 9.25
C TYR A 2 -17.95 -3.86 9.51
N SER A 3 -18.15 -5.10 9.10
CA SER A 3 -17.09 -6.09 8.92
C SER A 3 -16.51 -5.88 7.51
N LYS A 4 -15.21 -5.93 7.16
CA LYS A 4 -14.01 -6.54 7.77
C LYS A 4 -12.84 -6.32 6.76
N LEU A 5 -11.70 -5.62 6.98
CA LEU A 5 -10.39 -6.12 7.50
C LEU A 5 -9.29 -5.10 7.27
N ILE A 6 -8.42 -5.03 8.26
CA ILE A 6 -7.02 -4.64 8.19
C ILE A 6 -6.35 -5.64 9.14
N LEU A 7 -5.44 -6.49 8.62
CA LEU A 7 -4.97 -7.70 9.30
C LEU A 7 -4.11 -7.43 10.53
N ASP A 8 -4.33 -8.24 11.57
CA ASP A 8 -3.36 -8.58 12.61
C ASP A 8 -2.83 -9.99 12.33
N TYR A 9 -1.62 -10.11 11.78
CA TYR A 9 -1.00 -11.41 11.51
C TYR A 9 -0.53 -12.05 12.83
N LYS A 10 -1.43 -12.50 13.71
CA LYS A 10 -1.05 -13.20 14.95
C LYS A 10 -0.81 -14.69 14.68
N ASN A 11 0.33 -15.18 15.15
CA ASN A 11 0.78 -16.57 15.10
C ASN A 11 1.06 -17.10 13.69
N GLN A 12 2.30 -17.54 13.46
CA GLN A 12 2.74 -18.30 12.28
C GLN A 12 1.89 -19.59 12.04
N ASN A 13 1.05 -19.98 13.00
CA ASN A 13 0.21 -21.18 12.99
C ASN A 13 -1.27 -20.96 12.66
N GLN A 14 -1.75 -19.73 12.41
CA GLN A 14 -3.11 -19.54 11.88
C GLN A 14 -3.08 -19.53 10.35
N LEU A 15 -3.14 -20.73 9.77
CA LEU A 15 -3.38 -21.01 8.34
C LEU A 15 -2.61 -20.11 7.36
N LEU A 16 -1.31 -19.95 7.59
CA LEU A 16 -0.36 -19.55 6.54
C LEU A 16 -0.11 -20.77 5.65
N THR A 17 -1.07 -21.10 4.78
CA THR A 17 -0.78 -22.08 3.74
C THR A 17 0.23 -21.43 2.80
N VAL A 18 1.42 -22.01 2.68
CA VAL A 18 2.27 -21.76 1.50
C VAL A 18 1.38 -22.10 0.31
N GLY A 19 0.97 -21.08 -0.44
CA GLY A 19 0.06 -21.27 -1.56
C GLY A 19 0.68 -22.25 -2.55
N PRO A 20 -0.11 -23.15 -3.18
CA PRO A 20 0.43 -23.96 -4.26
C PRO A 20 1.10 -23.05 -5.28
N ASN A 21 2.27 -23.46 -5.81
CA ASN A 21 3.02 -22.78 -6.88
C ASN A 21 2.26 -22.66 -8.22
N MET A 22 0.93 -22.78 -8.21
CA MET A 22 0.05 -22.71 -9.36
C MET A 22 -0.65 -21.35 -9.35
N TRP A 23 -0.18 -20.47 -10.23
CA TRP A 23 -0.86 -19.28 -10.79
C TRP A 23 -0.67 -17.89 -10.16
N CYS A 24 0.10 -17.69 -9.07
CA CYS A 24 0.32 -16.33 -8.53
C CYS A 24 1.49 -15.59 -9.22
N TRP A 25 1.28 -15.17 -10.47
CA TRP A 25 2.22 -14.30 -11.18
C TRP A 25 1.87 -12.84 -10.95
N ILE A 26 2.54 -12.20 -9.98
CA ILE A 26 2.66 -10.75 -9.97
C ILE A 26 3.67 -10.37 -11.05
N SER A 27 3.17 -10.02 -12.24
CA SER A 27 3.96 -9.30 -13.24
C SER A 27 3.54 -7.83 -13.23
N ASN A 28 4.56 -6.97 -13.22
CA ASN A 28 4.38 -5.54 -13.06
C ASN A 28 5.11 -4.83 -14.19
N VAL A 29 4.41 -3.96 -14.89
CA VAL A 29 4.98 -3.04 -15.87
C VAL A 29 4.56 -1.66 -15.45
N TYR A 30 5.50 -0.81 -15.03
CA TYR A 30 5.22 0.58 -14.67
C TYR A 30 6.10 1.54 -15.49
N PRO A 31 5.58 2.24 -16.51
CA PRO A 31 6.34 3.26 -17.23
C PRO A 31 6.34 4.60 -16.47
N ASN A 32 7.20 5.52 -16.92
CA ASN A 32 7.21 6.90 -16.43
C ASN A 32 5.94 7.61 -16.91
N THR A 33 5.21 8.22 -15.98
CA THR A 33 3.92 8.83 -16.29
C THR A 33 3.75 10.14 -15.54
N HIS A 34 3.03 11.08 -16.14
CA HIS A 34 2.69 12.36 -15.53
C HIS A 34 1.83 12.15 -14.29
N SER A 35 2.09 12.92 -13.24
CA SER A 35 1.53 12.73 -11.92
C SER A 35 1.13 14.06 -11.30
N ILE A 36 0.03 14.02 -10.58
CA ILE A 36 -0.43 15.15 -9.77
C ILE A 36 -0.52 14.66 -8.34
N LEU A 37 0.02 15.47 -7.46
CA LEU A 37 -0.11 15.33 -6.03
C LEU A 37 -1.41 16.01 -5.62
N LEU A 38 -2.36 15.20 -5.15
CA LEU A 38 -3.70 15.66 -4.85
C LEU A 38 -3.91 15.72 -3.36
N PHE A 39 -4.48 16.85 -2.95
CA PHE A 39 -5.01 17.09 -1.64
C PHE A 39 -6.53 17.10 -1.77
N HIS A 40 -7.13 15.91 -1.73
CA HIS A 40 -8.58 15.77 -1.83
C HIS A 40 -9.09 14.73 -0.85
N GLU A 41 -10.20 15.07 -0.20
CA GLU A 41 -11.02 14.22 0.69
C GLU A 41 -10.71 14.22 2.20
N LEU A 42 -10.03 15.26 2.72
CA LEU A 42 -9.79 15.52 4.15
C LEU A 42 -8.92 14.49 4.90
N LEU A 43 -8.97 13.22 4.50
CA LEU A 43 -8.53 12.06 5.24
C LEU A 43 -7.14 11.57 4.84
N ILE A 44 -6.78 11.68 3.55
CA ILE A 44 -5.55 11.11 3.01
C ILE A 44 -4.88 12.04 2.01
N PHE A 45 -3.56 11.96 1.98
CA PHE A 45 -2.71 12.59 1.00
C PHE A 45 -2.35 11.59 -0.10
N ARG A 46 -2.54 11.93 -1.39
CA ARG A 46 -2.35 10.97 -2.49
C ARG A 46 -1.57 11.52 -3.68
N LEU A 47 -0.79 10.65 -4.30
CA LEU A 47 -0.19 10.85 -5.61
C LEU A 47 -1.04 10.11 -6.66
N GLU A 48 -1.52 10.81 -7.67
CA GLU A 48 -2.33 10.24 -8.76
C GLU A 48 -1.58 10.35 -10.09
N TRP A 49 -1.61 9.28 -10.88
CA TRP A 49 -1.05 9.30 -12.24
C TRP A 49 -2.15 9.61 -13.26
N LYS A 50 -1.88 10.54 -14.18
CA LYS A 50 -2.85 11.01 -15.19
C LYS A 50 -2.83 10.22 -16.50
N GLY A 51 -2.01 9.18 -16.60
CA GLY A 51 -1.89 8.31 -17.76
C GLY A 51 -1.69 6.85 -17.37
N ASP A 52 -1.20 6.04 -18.30
CA ASP A 52 -0.87 4.64 -18.01
C ASP A 52 0.35 4.55 -17.08
N ALA A 53 0.11 4.57 -15.78
CA ALA A 53 1.13 4.35 -14.77
C ALA A 53 1.64 2.91 -14.74
N GLY A 54 1.04 2.03 -15.54
CA GLY A 54 1.33 0.61 -15.56
C GLY A 54 0.31 -0.22 -14.81
N HIS A 55 0.62 -1.50 -14.65
CA HIS A 55 -0.32 -2.48 -14.10
C HIS A 55 0.34 -3.56 -13.27
N LEU A 56 -0.51 -4.18 -12.46
CA LEU A 56 -0.32 -5.40 -11.71
C LEU A 56 -1.15 -6.50 -12.39
N ASN A 57 -0.53 -7.63 -12.73
CA ASN A 57 -1.25 -8.83 -13.15
C ASN A 57 -1.47 -9.75 -11.93
N ILE A 58 -2.70 -10.21 -11.71
CA ILE A 58 -3.02 -11.27 -10.74
C ILE A 58 -3.95 -12.25 -11.44
N ASN A 59 -3.51 -13.50 -11.58
CA ASN A 59 -4.31 -14.57 -12.20
C ASN A 59 -4.91 -14.14 -13.56
N GLU A 60 -4.07 -13.62 -14.45
CA GLU A 60 -4.43 -13.14 -15.80
C GLU A 60 -5.36 -11.92 -15.83
N THR A 61 -5.69 -11.36 -14.66
CA THR A 61 -6.44 -10.12 -14.54
C THR A 61 -5.47 -8.95 -14.39
N TYR A 62 -5.58 -7.98 -15.28
CA TYR A 62 -4.80 -6.75 -15.26
C TYR A 62 -5.49 -5.69 -14.40
N TYR A 63 -4.73 -5.14 -13.45
CA TYR A 63 -5.14 -4.03 -12.59
C TYR A 63 -4.21 -2.84 -12.84
N ASN A 64 -4.71 -1.77 -13.43
CA ASN A 64 -3.93 -0.58 -13.73
C ASN A 64 -3.72 0.26 -12.47
N LEU A 65 -2.50 0.73 -12.22
CA LEU A 65 -2.18 1.63 -11.11
C LEU A 65 -2.83 2.99 -11.35
N ILE A 66 -3.58 3.47 -10.35
CA ILE A 66 -4.28 4.76 -10.42
C ILE A 66 -3.58 5.77 -9.52
N GLN A 67 -3.31 5.37 -8.27
CA GLN A 67 -2.80 6.27 -7.25
C GLN A 67 -2.02 5.50 -6.18
N CYS A 68 -1.23 6.23 -5.41
CA CYS A 68 -0.81 5.78 -4.09
C CYS A 68 -1.07 6.85 -3.03
N HIS A 69 -1.30 6.41 -1.80
CA HIS A 69 -1.52 7.27 -0.65
C HIS A 69 -0.88 6.67 0.61
N TRP A 70 -0.87 7.46 1.67
CA TRP A 70 -0.20 7.13 2.92
C TRP A 70 -1.13 7.23 4.12
N HIS A 71 -0.97 6.28 5.04
CA HIS A 71 -1.62 6.27 6.35
C HIS A 71 -0.59 6.36 7.47
N THR A 72 -0.86 7.21 8.45
CA THR A 72 -0.09 7.33 9.69
C THR A 72 -1.01 7.13 10.88
N PRO A 73 -0.69 6.24 11.84
CA PRO A 73 0.25 5.11 11.74
C PRO A 73 -0.17 4.09 10.64
N SER A 74 0.48 2.93 10.55
CA SER A 74 0.02 1.88 9.62
C SER A 74 -1.39 1.42 9.94
N GLU A 75 -2.15 1.06 8.92
CA GLU A 75 -3.43 0.41 9.15
C GLU A 75 -3.16 -1.04 9.57
N HIS A 76 -2.44 -1.80 8.75
CA HIS A 76 -2.12 -3.20 9.01
C HIS A 76 -1.15 -3.34 10.19
N THR A 77 -1.30 -4.44 10.92
CA THR A 77 -0.38 -4.85 11.98
C THR A 77 0.21 -6.22 11.67
N LEU A 78 1.49 -6.43 11.94
CA LEU A 78 2.13 -7.75 11.83
C LEU A 78 2.34 -8.30 13.25
N ASN A 79 1.75 -9.44 13.61
CA ASN A 79 1.80 -10.00 14.97
C ASN A 79 1.47 -8.97 16.06
N GLY A 80 0.39 -8.23 15.89
CA GLY A 80 -0.07 -7.17 16.79
C GLY A 80 0.76 -5.89 16.74
N THR A 81 1.85 -5.86 15.96
CA THR A 81 2.73 -4.70 15.87
C THR A 81 2.21 -3.72 14.83
N LYS A 82 1.86 -2.52 15.27
CA LYS A 82 1.55 -1.37 14.41
C LYS A 82 2.86 -0.67 14.02
N PHE A 83 2.90 -0.13 12.81
CA PHE A 83 4.07 0.53 12.24
C PHE A 83 3.82 2.03 12.10
N ASP A 84 4.88 2.79 11.85
CA ASP A 84 4.83 4.26 11.87
C ASP A 84 4.09 4.84 10.65
N LEU A 85 4.10 4.11 9.53
CA LEU A 85 3.52 4.55 8.27
C LEU A 85 3.17 3.34 7.39
N GLU A 86 2.15 3.48 6.55
CA GLU A 86 1.80 2.54 5.50
C GLU A 86 1.50 3.24 4.17
N LEU A 87 2.10 2.77 3.08
CA LEU A 87 1.77 3.19 1.72
C LEU A 87 0.78 2.18 1.12
N HIS A 88 -0.27 2.68 0.48
CA HIS A 88 -1.19 1.91 -0.35
C HIS A 88 -1.07 2.34 -1.80
N ALA A 89 -0.73 1.41 -2.69
CA ALA A 89 -0.79 1.61 -4.14
C ALA A 89 -2.01 0.90 -4.71
N VAL A 90 -2.95 1.70 -5.19
CA VAL A 90 -4.29 1.26 -5.61
C VAL A 90 -4.33 1.04 -7.10
N HIS A 91 -4.74 -0.17 -7.46
CA HIS A 91 -4.91 -0.60 -8.83
C HIS A 91 -6.38 -0.98 -9.10
N LYS A 92 -6.83 -0.85 -10.35
CA LYS A 92 -8.21 -1.18 -10.75
C LYS A 92 -8.24 -1.94 -12.06
N SER A 93 -9.06 -2.99 -12.13
CA SER A 93 -9.28 -3.75 -13.37
C SER A 93 -10.25 -3.02 -14.30
N SER A 94 -10.33 -3.46 -15.56
CA SER A 94 -11.32 -2.95 -16.52
C SER A 94 -12.77 -3.23 -16.09
N LYS A 95 -12.99 -4.21 -15.21
CA LYS A 95 -14.29 -4.53 -14.60
C LYS A 95 -14.60 -3.72 -13.35
N GLY A 96 -13.67 -2.88 -12.91
CA GLY A 96 -13.81 -2.04 -11.73
C GLY A 96 -13.44 -2.72 -10.41
N GLU A 97 -12.82 -3.90 -10.44
CA GLU A 97 -12.31 -4.60 -9.26
C GLU A 97 -11.02 -3.94 -8.79
N PHE A 98 -10.78 -3.93 -7.48
CA PHE A 98 -9.60 -3.29 -6.91
C PHE A 98 -8.54 -4.29 -6.45
N ALA A 99 -7.28 -3.95 -6.65
CA ALA A 99 -6.14 -4.61 -6.03
C ALA A 99 -5.23 -3.55 -5.38
N VAL A 100 -4.79 -3.79 -4.15
CA VAL A 100 -3.97 -2.84 -3.39
C VAL A 100 -2.67 -3.49 -2.94
N ILE A 101 -1.54 -2.81 -3.17
CA ILE A 101 -0.25 -3.18 -2.59
C ILE A 101 -0.01 -2.29 -1.36
N GLY A 102 0.11 -2.92 -0.19
CA GLY A 102 0.47 -2.27 1.07
C GLY A 102 1.96 -2.43 1.40
N ILE A 103 2.61 -1.36 1.82
CA ILE A 103 4.02 -1.33 2.24
C ILE A 103 4.12 -0.68 3.61
N LEU A 104 4.67 -1.42 4.58
CA LEU A 104 4.83 -0.98 5.96
C LEU A 104 6.19 -0.31 6.18
N TYR A 105 6.21 0.73 7.01
CA TYR A 105 7.40 1.53 7.31
C TYR A 105 7.56 1.73 8.82
N LYS A 106 8.81 1.67 9.27
CA LYS A 106 9.22 2.15 10.60
C LYS A 106 10.12 3.38 10.47
N ILE A 107 10.23 4.18 11.52
CA ILE A 107 11.18 5.29 11.57
C ILE A 107 12.61 4.75 11.41
N GLY A 108 13.39 5.39 10.54
CA GLY A 108 14.77 5.03 10.24
C GLY A 108 15.36 5.92 9.14
N SER A 109 16.16 5.33 8.25
CA SER A 109 16.73 6.05 7.11
C SER A 109 15.63 6.59 6.16
N PRO A 110 15.87 7.74 5.50
CA PRO A 110 14.92 8.31 4.54
C PRO A 110 14.54 7.32 3.43
N ASP A 111 13.26 7.30 3.07
CA ASP A 111 12.78 6.58 1.90
C ASP A 111 13.17 7.36 0.62
N PRO A 112 13.90 6.77 -0.34
CA PRO A 112 14.38 7.49 -1.51
C PRO A 112 13.28 7.99 -2.46
N PHE A 113 12.15 7.27 -2.55
CA PHE A 113 11.03 7.73 -3.37
C PHE A 113 10.38 8.93 -2.71
N PHE A 114 10.17 8.87 -1.40
CA PHE A 114 9.65 9.98 -0.63
C PHE A 114 10.54 11.22 -0.71
N SER A 115 11.87 11.07 -0.66
CA SER A 115 12.81 12.18 -0.79
C SER A 115 12.60 13.03 -2.06
N LYS A 116 12.10 12.42 -3.14
CA LYS A 116 11.81 13.15 -4.38
C LYS A 116 10.57 14.03 -4.29
N LEU A 117 9.58 13.60 -3.50
CA LEU A 117 8.31 14.28 -3.33
C LEU A 117 8.30 15.25 -2.14
N LEU A 118 9.31 15.19 -1.25
CA LEU A 118 9.29 15.87 0.04
C LEU A 118 9.01 17.38 -0.06
N ASN A 119 9.62 18.06 -1.02
CA ASN A 119 9.41 19.50 -1.21
C ASN A 119 8.01 19.81 -1.73
N ASP A 120 7.49 18.98 -2.63
CA ASP A 120 6.14 19.12 -3.17
C ASP A 120 5.11 18.88 -2.07
N ILE A 121 5.32 17.86 -1.23
CA ILE A 121 4.48 17.54 -0.07
C ILE A 121 4.42 18.71 0.89
N LYS A 122 5.57 19.28 1.27
CA LYS A 122 5.63 20.47 2.13
C LYS A 122 4.93 21.69 1.51
N SER A 123 4.87 21.76 0.19
CA SER A 123 4.27 22.87 -0.54
C SER A 123 2.79 22.68 -0.86
N SER A 124 2.26 21.46 -0.69
CA SER A 124 0.91 21.02 -1.11
C SER A 124 -0.20 21.29 -0.10
N VAL A 125 0.07 22.06 0.96
CA VAL A 125 -0.94 22.44 1.95
C VAL A 125 -2.11 23.14 1.26
N ASP A 126 -3.30 22.52 1.35
CA ASP A 126 -4.57 22.99 0.79
C ASP A 126 -4.62 23.21 -0.73
N LYS A 127 -3.72 22.57 -1.50
CA LYS A 127 -3.75 22.66 -2.97
C LYS A 127 -3.16 21.44 -3.66
N ASP A 128 -3.73 21.13 -4.82
CA ASP A 128 -3.15 20.17 -5.74
C ASP A 128 -1.87 20.73 -6.38
N ILE A 129 -0.86 19.89 -6.52
CA ILE A 129 0.43 20.24 -7.14
C ILE A 129 0.74 19.28 -8.27
N ASP A 130 1.03 19.84 -9.44
CA ASP A 130 1.65 19.09 -10.52
C ASP A 130 3.11 18.76 -10.16
N VAL A 131 3.41 17.47 -10.03
CA VAL A 131 4.75 16.98 -9.68
C VAL A 131 5.50 16.41 -10.89
N GLY A 132 4.98 16.67 -12.09
CA GLY A 132 5.57 16.25 -13.36
C GLY A 132 5.56 14.73 -13.51
N VAL A 133 6.64 14.19 -14.06
CA VAL A 133 6.72 12.77 -14.41
C VAL A 133 7.33 11.95 -13.26
N ILE A 134 6.54 11.08 -12.65
CA ILE A 134 6.98 10.16 -11.61
C ILE A 134 6.97 8.73 -12.12
N ASN A 135 8.08 8.01 -11.91
CA ASN A 135 8.20 6.60 -12.24
C ASN A 135 7.73 5.73 -11.06
N PRO A 136 6.60 4.99 -11.17
CA PRO A 136 6.10 4.17 -10.08
C PRO A 136 7.05 3.03 -9.68
N ARG A 137 7.98 2.60 -10.56
CA ARG A 137 8.98 1.57 -10.22
C ARG A 137 9.88 1.97 -9.07
N GLU A 138 10.04 3.27 -8.83
CA GLU A 138 10.85 3.79 -7.74
C GLU A 138 10.25 3.51 -6.36
N ILE A 139 8.94 3.25 -6.30
CA ILE A 139 8.28 2.72 -5.10
C ILE A 139 8.77 1.29 -4.82
N LYS A 140 9.38 0.58 -5.77
CA LYS A 140 9.95 -0.76 -5.58
C LYS A 140 8.93 -1.77 -5.06
N PHE A 141 7.77 -1.86 -5.72
CA PHE A 141 6.68 -2.79 -5.40
C PHE A 141 7.09 -4.28 -5.37
N LYS A 142 8.14 -4.66 -6.10
CA LYS A 142 8.62 -6.04 -6.18
C LYS A 142 9.32 -6.43 -4.89
N SER A 143 8.59 -7.07 -3.98
CA SER A 143 9.14 -7.70 -2.79
C SER A 143 8.50 -9.07 -2.58
N ARG A 144 9.34 -10.05 -2.29
CA ARG A 144 8.96 -11.31 -1.64
C ARG A 144 9.70 -11.37 -0.30
N PRO A 145 9.14 -12.03 0.72
CA PRO A 145 7.78 -12.57 0.77
C PRO A 145 6.70 -11.48 0.94
N TYR A 146 5.45 -11.81 0.64
CA TYR A 146 4.27 -10.96 0.82
C TYR A 146 3.05 -11.78 1.26
N TYR A 147 2.10 -11.13 1.92
CA TYR A 147 0.82 -11.71 2.26
C TYR A 147 -0.25 -11.31 1.25
N ARG A 148 -1.25 -12.18 1.06
CA ARG A 148 -2.38 -11.96 0.16
C ARG A 148 -3.67 -12.33 0.86
N TYR A 149 -4.71 -11.52 0.68
CA TYR A 149 -6.06 -11.81 1.17
C TYR A 149 -7.11 -10.99 0.38
N VAL A 150 -8.40 -11.31 0.57
CA VAL A 150 -9.52 -10.51 0.03
C VAL A 150 -10.17 -9.73 1.18
N GLY A 151 -10.24 -8.41 1.02
CA GLY A 151 -10.72 -7.46 2.02
C GLY A 151 -11.59 -6.35 1.44
N SER A 152 -11.48 -5.15 2.00
CA SER A 152 -12.21 -3.96 1.58
C SER A 152 -11.29 -2.77 1.34
N LEU A 153 -11.83 -1.69 0.79
CA LEU A 153 -11.23 -0.36 0.93
C LEU A 153 -11.23 0.04 2.41
N THR A 154 -10.26 0.86 2.81
CA THR A 154 -10.10 1.30 4.20
C THR A 154 -10.75 2.66 4.49
N THR A 155 -11.14 3.37 3.43
CA THR A 155 -11.98 4.58 3.48
C THR A 155 -13.41 4.30 3.00
N PRO A 156 -14.41 5.09 3.42
CA PRO A 156 -15.77 5.00 2.90
C PRO A 156 -15.81 5.06 1.36
N PRO A 157 -16.67 4.25 0.69
CA PRO A 157 -17.76 3.43 1.25
C PRO A 157 -17.31 2.02 1.73
N CYS A 158 -16.01 1.79 1.93
CA CYS A 158 -15.48 0.51 2.41
C CYS A 158 -15.84 -0.68 1.50
N THR A 159 -15.85 -0.46 0.18
CA THR A 159 -16.18 -1.49 -0.83
C THR A 159 -15.37 -2.77 -0.60
N GLU A 160 -16.05 -3.92 -0.53
CA GLU A 160 -15.44 -5.24 -0.37
C GLU A 160 -14.95 -5.84 -1.70
N GLY A 161 -14.30 -7.01 -1.65
CA GLY A 161 -13.78 -7.70 -2.83
C GLY A 161 -12.41 -7.21 -3.27
N VAL A 162 -11.73 -6.41 -2.44
CA VAL A 162 -10.40 -5.85 -2.76
C VAL A 162 -9.33 -6.90 -2.55
N VAL A 163 -8.50 -7.14 -3.57
CA VAL A 163 -7.36 -8.05 -3.48
C VAL A 163 -6.17 -7.33 -2.84
N TRP A 164 -5.85 -7.66 -1.60
CA TRP A 164 -4.77 -7.03 -0.86
C TRP A 164 -3.47 -7.81 -0.97
N THR A 165 -2.35 -7.10 -1.19
CA THR A 165 -0.99 -7.64 -1.18
C THR A 165 -0.13 -6.84 -0.21
N ILE A 166 0.20 -7.41 0.95
CA ILE A 166 1.02 -6.73 1.97
C ILE A 166 2.45 -7.21 1.89
N VAL A 167 3.36 -6.32 1.52
CA VAL A 167 4.80 -6.60 1.48
C VAL A 167 5.31 -6.91 2.91
N LYS A 168 5.90 -8.10 3.14
CA LYS A 168 6.40 -8.49 4.48
C LYS A 168 7.61 -7.66 4.90
N LYS A 169 8.43 -7.22 3.94
CA LYS A 169 9.63 -6.42 4.22
C LYS A 169 9.25 -5.01 4.66
N VAL A 170 9.38 -4.75 5.96
CA VAL A 170 9.22 -3.41 6.54
C VAL A 170 10.34 -2.50 6.06
N ARG A 171 9.97 -1.34 5.51
CA ARG A 171 10.90 -0.29 5.05
C ARG A 171 11.13 0.75 6.13
N THR A 172 11.98 1.72 5.81
CA THR A 172 12.25 2.85 6.67
C THR A 172 11.76 4.15 6.05
N VAL A 173 11.30 5.06 6.89
CA VAL A 173 10.98 6.46 6.57
C VAL A 173 11.67 7.34 7.60
N SER A 174 12.17 8.51 7.22
CA SER A 174 12.76 9.42 8.20
C SER A 174 11.68 10.14 9.01
N SER A 175 12.03 10.58 10.22
CA SER A 175 11.12 11.40 11.04
C SER A 175 10.70 12.68 10.32
N GLU A 176 11.58 13.29 9.52
CA GLU A 176 11.25 14.47 8.72
C GLU A 176 10.18 14.16 7.66
N GLN A 177 10.33 13.05 6.94
CA GLN A 177 9.36 12.63 5.92
C GLN A 177 8.01 12.31 6.55
N LEU A 178 8.00 11.63 7.70
CA LEU A 178 6.79 11.32 8.43
C LEU A 178 6.08 12.60 8.92
N SER A 179 6.83 13.55 9.48
CA SER A 179 6.29 14.84 9.90
C SER A 179 5.74 15.65 8.72
N ALA A 180 6.39 15.59 7.55
CA ALA A 180 5.89 16.25 6.35
C ALA A 180 4.55 15.67 5.88
N LEU A 181 4.34 14.35 5.94
CA LEU A 181 3.02 13.76 5.67
C LEU A 181 1.96 14.24 6.65
N LYS A 182 2.26 14.17 7.96
CA LYS A 182 1.32 14.59 8.99
C LYS A 182 0.94 16.06 8.88
N GLY A 183 1.88 16.91 8.46
CA GLY A 183 1.61 18.32 8.19
C GLY A 183 0.90 18.59 6.86
N ALA A 184 0.83 17.61 5.96
CA ALA A 184 0.19 17.73 4.65
C ALA A 184 -1.24 17.18 4.61
N VAL A 185 -1.79 16.74 5.76
CA VAL A 185 -3.21 16.36 5.92
C VAL A 185 -3.92 17.41 6.77
N HIS A 186 -5.26 17.47 6.69
CA HIS A 186 -6.02 18.42 7.51
C HIS A 186 -5.84 18.15 9.01
N HIS A 187 -5.92 19.23 9.79
CA HIS A 187 -5.91 19.12 11.25
C HIS A 187 -6.95 18.12 11.78
N GLY A 188 -6.51 17.22 12.66
CA GLY A 188 -7.31 16.12 13.21
C GLY A 188 -7.22 14.82 12.42
N TYR A 189 -6.53 14.81 11.27
CA TYR A 189 -6.29 13.62 10.45
C TYR A 189 -4.81 13.22 10.38
N GLU A 190 -3.97 13.77 11.27
CA GLU A 190 -2.57 13.35 11.43
C GLU A 190 -2.46 11.86 11.82
N GLU A 191 -3.54 11.31 12.39
CA GLU A 191 -3.74 9.89 12.61
C GLU A 191 -4.94 9.37 11.80
N ASN A 192 -4.72 9.03 10.53
CA ASN A 192 -5.76 8.65 9.56
C ASN A 192 -5.84 7.13 9.32
N ALA A 193 -5.42 6.32 10.30
CA ALA A 193 -5.43 4.87 10.20
C ALA A 193 -6.73 4.29 10.76
N ARG A 194 -7.52 3.62 9.91
CA ARG A 194 -8.67 2.84 10.38
C ARG A 194 -8.20 1.75 11.34
N PRO A 195 -8.94 1.49 12.44
CA PRO A 195 -8.63 0.38 13.35
C PRO A 195 -8.61 -0.98 12.63
N THR A 196 -7.82 -1.92 13.14
CA THR A 196 -7.85 -3.32 12.68
C THR A 196 -9.25 -3.90 12.85
N GLN A 197 -9.61 -4.86 12.00
CA GLN A 197 -10.92 -5.53 12.05
C GLN A 197 -10.73 -7.05 12.15
N GLU A 198 -11.74 -7.74 12.66
CA GLU A 198 -11.73 -9.19 12.89
C GLU A 198 -11.38 -10.03 11.65
N LEU A 199 -10.66 -11.15 11.81
CA LEU A 199 -10.31 -12.01 10.67
C LEU A 199 -11.54 -12.65 10.02
N GLY A 200 -12.49 -13.09 10.84
CA GLY A 200 -13.79 -13.54 10.37
C GLY A 200 -13.77 -14.79 9.49
N GLY A 201 -12.80 -15.70 9.68
CA GLY A 201 -12.69 -16.96 8.94
C GLY A 201 -12.03 -16.87 7.57
N ARG A 202 -11.56 -15.69 7.15
CA ARG A 202 -10.86 -15.54 5.87
C ARG A 202 -9.48 -16.17 5.89
N GLN A 203 -9.10 -16.68 4.72
CA GLN A 203 -7.75 -17.18 4.48
C GLN A 203 -6.79 -16.03 4.15
N VAL A 204 -5.58 -16.16 4.66
CA VAL A 204 -4.47 -15.26 4.40
C VAL A 204 -3.30 -16.11 3.93
N TRP A 205 -2.87 -15.87 2.70
CA TRP A 205 -1.79 -16.64 2.09
C TRP A 205 -0.47 -15.91 2.23
N LEU A 206 0.60 -16.63 2.51
CA LEU A 206 1.98 -16.11 2.47
C LEU A 206 2.67 -16.66 1.22
N TYR A 207 3.20 -15.76 0.40
CA TYR A 207 3.92 -16.07 -0.82
C TYR A 207 5.36 -15.59 -0.73
N GLY A 208 6.33 -16.45 -1.04
CA GLY A 208 7.74 -16.11 -1.11
C GLY A 208 8.63 -17.35 -1.17
N PRO A 209 9.95 -17.20 -1.43
CA PRO A 209 10.87 -18.32 -1.28
C PRO A 209 10.80 -18.81 0.16
N MET A 210 10.79 -20.13 0.36
CA MET A 210 10.85 -20.70 1.71
C MET A 210 12.13 -20.21 2.39
N GLU A 211 12.09 -19.91 3.69
CA GLU A 211 13.26 -19.42 4.47
C GLU A 211 14.50 -20.35 4.38
N ASN A 212 14.36 -21.55 3.80
CA ASN A 212 15.42 -22.53 3.60
C ASN A 212 16.10 -22.51 2.21
N GLU A 213 15.66 -21.68 1.26
CA GLU A 213 16.38 -21.50 -0.01
C GLU A 213 17.44 -20.40 0.15
N LYS A 214 18.62 -20.77 0.66
CA LYS A 214 19.80 -19.91 0.52
C LYS A 214 20.08 -19.73 -0.98
N PRO A 215 20.41 -18.52 -1.45
CA PRO A 215 20.84 -18.35 -2.83
C PRO A 215 22.12 -19.16 -3.03
N THR A 216 22.07 -20.15 -3.92
CA THR A 216 23.25 -20.80 -4.51
C THR A 216 24.00 -19.85 -5.42
#